data_AF-C7RT08-F1
#
_entry.id   AF-C7RT08-F1
#
_cell.length_a   1.000
_cell.length_b   1.000
_cell.length_c   1.000
_cell.angle_alpha   90.00
_cell.angle_beta   90.00
_cell.angle_gamma   90.00
#
_symmetry.space_group_name_H-M   'P 1'
#
loop_
_entity.id
_entity.type
_entity.pdbx_description
1 polymer ?
#
loop_
_entity_poly.entity_id
_entity_poly.type
_entity_poly.pdbx_seq_one_letter_code
_entity_poly.pdbx_strand_id
1 'polypeptide(L)'
;MLMAYSLMLASGQILFKMAAEDARERGGSFVVALFLQPRFILALALYGALTLLWTWILSKVPLSRAYPFVALAFVVTPILANWLLGERISGSVMVGTALVMAGLMVVVYGQ
;
A
#
# COMPACT_ATOMS: atom_id res chain seq x y z
N MET A 1 0.86 6.32 15.15
CA MET A 1 0.44 4.92 14.89
C MET A 1 -0.21 4.76 13.53
N LEU A 2 -1.36 5.40 13.27
CA LEU A 2 -2.07 5.29 11.98
C LEU A 2 -1.23 5.74 10.77
N MET A 3 -0.53 6.87 10.87
CA MET A 3 0.34 7.33 9.78
C MET A 3 1.52 6.38 9.51
N ALA A 4 2.13 5.84 10.57
CA ALA A 4 3.19 4.84 10.44
C ALA A 4 2.67 3.56 9.78
N TYR A 5 1.46 3.11 10.15
CA TYR A 5 0.77 2.00 9.50
C TYR A 5 0.60 2.26 7.98
N SER A 6 0.14 3.43 7.59
CA SER A 6 -0.04 3.80 6.18
C SER A 6 1.27 3.83 5.38
N LEU A 7 2.34 4.37 5.97
CA LEU A 7 3.66 4.40 5.33
C LEU A 7 4.24 2.99 5.18
N MET A 8 4.10 2.15 6.20
CA MET A 8 4.50 0.74 6.13
C MET A 8 3.68 -0.03 5.10
N LEU A 9 2.37 0.23 5.02
CA LEU A 9 1.48 -0.36 4.03
C LEU A 9 1.93 0.01 2.60
N ALA A 10 2.19 1.29 2.35
CA ALA A 10 2.69 1.77 1.06
C ALA A 10 4.06 1.16 0.72
N SER A 11 4.96 1.07 1.70
CA SER A 11 6.28 0.47 1.53
C SER A 11 6.19 -1.02 1.16
N GLY A 12 5.27 -1.76 1.79
CA GLY A 12 5.03 -3.16 1.46
C GLY A 12 4.43 -3.35 0.07
N GLN A 13 3.60 -2.42 -0.41
CA GLN A 13 3.14 -2.43 -1.81
C GLN A 13 4.31 -2.30 -2.81
N ILE A 14 5.28 -1.44 -2.52
CA ILE A 14 6.50 -1.31 -3.34
C ILE A 14 7.31 -2.62 -3.32
N LEU A 15 7.47 -3.26 -2.16
CA LEU A 15 8.16 -4.55 -2.07
C LEU A 15 7.45 -5.65 -2.88
N PHE A 16 6.12 -5.71 -2.84
CA PHE A 16 5.36 -6.66 -3.66
C PHE A 16 5.57 -6.42 -5.15
N LYS A 17 5.54 -5.15 -5.57
CA LYS A 17 5.77 -4.76 -6.95
C LYS A 17 7.17 -5.16 -7.43
N MET A 18 8.20 -4.86 -6.65
CA MET A 18 9.59 -5.28 -6.94
C MET A 18 9.69 -6.81 -7.04
N ALA A 19 9.10 -7.53 -6.08
CA ALA A 19 9.14 -8.99 -6.09
C ALA A 19 8.42 -9.60 -7.30
N ALA A 20 7.30 -9.01 -7.72
CA ALA A 20 6.55 -9.45 -8.89
C ALA A 20 7.34 -9.23 -10.18
N GLU A 21 8.08 -8.12 -10.29
CA GLU A 21 8.94 -7.83 -11.44
C GLU A 21 10.13 -8.80 -11.51
N ASP A 22 10.84 -9.01 -10.39
CA ASP A 22 11.93 -9.98 -10.31
C ASP A 22 11.45 -11.42 -10.64
N ALA A 23 10.24 -11.79 -10.19
CA ALA A 23 9.64 -13.09 -10.48
C ALA A 23 9.27 -13.23 -11.96
N ARG A 24 8.81 -12.15 -12.60
CA ARG A 24 8.50 -12.13 -14.04
C ARG A 24 9.77 -12.28 -14.88
N GLU A 25 10.85 -11.61 -14.50
CA GLU A 25 12.14 -11.66 -15.21
C GLU A 25 12.83 -13.02 -15.14
N ARG A 26 12.67 -13.77 -14.03
CA ARG A 26 13.22 -15.13 -13.90
C ARG A 26 12.70 -16.12 -14.95
N GLY A 27 11.51 -15.90 -15.51
CA GLY A 27 10.86 -16.82 -16.43
C GLY A 27 10.37 -18.12 -15.76
N GLY A 28 9.59 -18.92 -16.50
CA GLY A 28 9.00 -20.17 -15.99
C GLY A 28 7.71 -19.94 -15.19
N SER A 29 7.49 -20.74 -14.14
CA SER A 29 6.30 -20.62 -13.29
C SER A 29 6.37 -19.38 -12.39
N PHE A 30 5.54 -18.37 -12.68
CA PHE A 30 5.46 -17.13 -11.92
C PHE A 30 5.26 -17.37 -10.42
N VAL A 31 4.37 -18.29 -10.05
CA VAL A 31 4.05 -18.59 -8.65
C VAL A 31 5.29 -19.11 -7.92
N VAL A 32 5.98 -20.09 -8.50
CA VAL A 32 7.20 -20.65 -7.90
C VAL A 32 8.29 -19.59 -7.82
N ALA A 33 8.49 -18.81 -8.89
CA ALA A 33 9.47 -17.74 -8.93
C ALA A 33 9.21 -16.67 -7.85
N LEU A 34 7.94 -16.32 -7.61
CA LEU A 34 7.51 -15.34 -6.61
C LEU A 34 7.78 -15.80 -5.18
N PHE A 35 7.45 -17.05 -4.84
CA PHE A 35 7.74 -17.61 -3.51
C PHE A 35 9.25 -17.73 -3.23
N LEU A 36 10.08 -17.77 -4.27
CA LEU A 36 11.54 -17.74 -4.17
C LEU A 36 12.13 -16.33 -4.10
N GLN A 37 11.32 -15.26 -4.15
CA GLN A 37 11.82 -13.89 -4.03
C GLN A 37 11.89 -13.46 -2.55
N PRO A 38 13.08 -13.09 -2.03
CA PRO A 38 13.22 -12.61 -0.65
C PRO A 38 12.34 -11.38 -0.36
N ARG A 39 12.18 -10.49 -1.35
CA ARG A 39 11.34 -9.29 -1.27
C ARG A 39 9.86 -9.65 -1.03
N PHE A 40 9.37 -10.74 -1.64
CA PHE A 40 8.01 -11.23 -1.43
C PHE A 40 7.82 -11.74 0.01
N ILE A 41 8.78 -12.51 0.52
CA ILE A 41 8.73 -13.04 1.89
C ILE A 41 8.76 -11.88 2.90
N LEU A 42 9.62 -10.87 2.67
CA LEU A 42 9.67 -9.68 3.51
C LEU A 42 8.35 -8.88 3.48
N ALA A 43 7.78 -8.67 2.29
CA ALA A 43 6.49 -8.01 2.14
C ALA A 43 5.38 -8.78 2.86
N LEU A 44 5.38 -10.11 2.79
CA LEU A 44 4.41 -10.97 3.46
C LEU A 44 4.54 -10.90 4.98
N ALA A 45 5.76 -10.96 5.51
CA ALA A 45 6.02 -10.81 6.93
C ALA A 45 5.58 -9.43 7.44
N LEU A 46 5.88 -8.37 6.69
CA LEU A 46 5.43 -7.01 6.99
C LEU A 46 3.90 -6.92 7.02
N TYR A 47 3.21 -7.48 6.03
CA TYR A 47 1.75 -7.49 5.96
C TYR A 47 1.12 -8.33 7.07
N GLY A 48 1.74 -9.44 7.46
CA GLY A 48 1.34 -10.20 8.64
C GLY A 48 1.39 -9.33 9.91
N ALA A 49 2.50 -8.63 10.13
CA ALA A 49 2.64 -7.70 11.25
C ALA A 49 1.64 -6.53 11.17
N LEU A 50 1.42 -5.96 9.98
CA LEU A 50 0.43 -4.91 9.74
C LEU A 50 -0.98 -5.39 10.04
N THR A 51 -1.32 -6.64 9.74
CA THR A 51 -2.65 -7.21 10.04
C THR A 51 -2.92 -7.24 11.54
N LEU A 52 -1.93 -7.66 12.33
CA LEU A 52 -2.01 -7.63 13.79
C LEU A 52 -2.10 -6.20 14.33
N LEU A 53 -1.25 -5.30 13.81
CA LEU A 53 -1.25 -3.89 14.19
C LEU A 53 -2.59 -3.22 13.85
N TRP A 54 -3.15 -3.46 12.67
CA TRP A 54 -4.44 -2.94 12.24
C TRP A 54 -5.57 -3.41 13.15
N THR A 55 -5.61 -4.70 13.45
CA THR A 55 -6.60 -5.28 14.36
C THR A 55 -6.51 -4.63 15.74
N TRP A 56 -5.29 -4.41 16.24
CA TRP A 56 -5.07 -3.70 17.50
C TRP A 56 -5.50 -2.22 17.44
N ILE A 57 -5.19 -1.51 16.36
CA ILE A 57 -5.64 -0.12 16.13
C ILE A 57 -7.16 -0.04 16.20
N LEU A 58 -7.87 -0.95 15.52
CA LEU A 58 -9.33 -0.98 15.48
C LEU A 58 -9.96 -1.31 16.83
N SER A 59 -9.22 -1.96 17.75
CA SER A 59 -9.67 -2.12 19.14
C SER A 59 -9.70 -0.82 19.95
N LYS A 60 -9.05 0.25 19.46
CA LYS A 60 -8.87 1.54 20.16
C LYS A 60 -9.49 2.73 19.44
N VAL A 61 -9.58 2.67 18.12
CA VAL A 61 -10.01 3.79 17.28
C VAL A 61 -11.22 3.35 16.44
N PRO A 62 -12.30 4.15 16.40
CA PRO A 62 -13.42 3.87 15.50
C PRO A 62 -12.95 3.75 14.05
N LEU A 63 -13.52 2.77 13.34
CA LEU A 63 -13.15 2.46 11.96
C LEU A 63 -13.18 3.68 11.05
N SER A 64 -14.20 4.54 11.20
CA SER A 64 -14.37 5.76 10.41
C SER A 64 -13.24 6.78 10.58
N ARG A 65 -12.59 6.83 11.75
CA ARG A 65 -11.41 7.68 11.99
C ARG A 65 -10.11 7.05 11.51
N ALA A 66 -10.06 5.71 11.42
CA ALA A 66 -8.87 5.00 10.97
C ALA A 66 -8.74 4.94 9.43
N TYR A 67 -9.87 4.81 8.73
CA TYR A 67 -9.93 4.71 7.25
C TYR A 67 -9.21 5.84 6.50
N PRO A 68 -9.28 7.11 6.93
CA PRO A 68 -8.57 8.20 6.25
C PRO A 68 -7.07 8.00 6.17
N PHE A 69 -6.49 7.34 7.16
CA PHE A 69 -5.07 7.01 7.14
C PHE A 69 -4.78 5.89 6.15
N VAL A 70 -5.66 4.88 6.01
CA VAL A 70 -5.50 3.86 4.96
C VAL A 70 -5.55 4.51 3.57
N ALA A 71 -6.43 5.50 3.38
CA ALA A 71 -6.49 6.26 2.13
C ALA A 71 -5.21 7.06 1.83
N LEU A 72 -4.47 7.52 2.83
CA LEU A 72 -3.15 8.13 2.61
C LEU A 72 -2.19 7.16 1.91
N ALA A 73 -2.27 5.85 2.16
CA ALA A 73 -1.43 4.89 1.47
C ALA A 73 -1.70 4.86 -0.05
N PHE A 74 -2.93 5.13 -0.50
CA PHE A 74 -3.25 5.27 -1.93
C PHE A 74 -2.62 6.49 -2.59
N VAL A 75 -2.32 7.54 -1.80
CA VAL A 75 -1.59 8.73 -2.29
C VAL A 75 -0.09 8.48 -2.25
N VAL A 76 0.40 7.91 -1.16
CA VAL A 76 1.83 7.70 -0.92
C VAL A 76 2.40 6.62 -1.84
N THR A 77 1.66 5.55 -2.13
CA THR A 77 2.16 4.42 -2.92
C THR A 77 2.58 4.84 -4.35
N PRO A 78 1.76 5.56 -5.14
CA PRO A 78 2.19 6.04 -6.46
C PRO A 78 3.39 7.00 -6.41
N ILE A 79 3.47 7.84 -5.37
CA ILE A 79 4.61 8.76 -5.18
C ILE A 79 5.88 7.97 -4.90
N LEU A 80 5.82 6.98 -4.01
CA LEU A 80 6.94 6.08 -3.73
C LEU A 80 7.32 5.25 -4.96
N ALA A 81 6.35 4.79 -5.75
CA ALA A 81 6.60 4.06 -6.98
C ALA A 81 7.33 4.94 -8.00
N ASN A 82 6.91 6.19 -8.19
CA ASN A 82 7.61 7.12 -9.06
C ASN A 82 9.04 7.42 -8.58
N TRP A 83 9.25 7.55 -7.27
CA TRP A 83 10.55 7.89 -6.72
C TRP A 83 11.53 6.70 -6.67
N LEU A 84 11.05 5.51 -6.27
CA LEU A 84 11.89 4.32 -6.07
C LEU A 84 11.98 3.42 -7.31
N LEU A 85 10.91 3.33 -8.10
CA LEU A 85 10.83 2.48 -9.29
C LEU A 85 10.95 3.29 -10.60
N GLY A 86 10.89 4.62 -10.53
CA GLY A 86 10.90 5.47 -11.73
C GLY A 86 9.61 5.37 -12.55
N GLU A 87 8.52 4.83 -11.98
CA GLU A 87 7.25 4.71 -12.68
C GLU A 87 6.60 6.08 -12.91
N ARG A 88 6.28 6.40 -14.17
CA ARG A 88 5.63 7.67 -14.49
C ARG A 88 4.21 7.72 -13.94
N ILE A 89 3.93 8.68 -13.08
CA ILE A 89 2.56 8.96 -12.63
C ILE A 89 1.82 9.66 -13.77
N SER A 90 0.82 8.97 -14.35
CA SER A 90 -0.08 9.58 -15.32
C SER A 90 -0.90 10.69 -14.67
N GLY A 91 -1.20 11.76 -15.43
CA GLY A 91 -2.12 12.81 -14.99
C GLY A 91 -3.50 12.26 -14.60
N SER A 92 -3.95 11.17 -15.24
CA SER A 92 -5.20 10.48 -14.87
C SER A 92 -5.15 9.84 -13.48
N VAL A 93 -3.99 9.28 -13.08
CA VAL A 93 -3.79 8.73 -11.74
C VAL A 93 -3.87 9.85 -10.71
N MET A 94 -3.23 11.00 -10.98
CA MET A 94 -3.28 12.16 -10.08
C MET A 94 -4.71 12.67 -9.88
N VAL A 95 -5.48 12.82 -10.97
CA VAL A 95 -6.88 13.24 -10.92
C VAL A 95 -7.74 12.21 -10.18
N GLY A 96 -7.57 10.92 -10.47
CA GLY A 96 -8.29 9.85 -9.78
C GLY A 96 -7.99 9.83 -8.28
N THR A 97 -6.72 9.94 -7.89
CA THR A 97 -6.31 10.05 -6.48
C THR A 97 -6.94 11.27 -5.81
N ALA A 98 -6.99 12.42 -6.48
CA ALA A 98 -7.64 13.62 -5.94
C ALA A 98 -9.16 13.40 -5.72
N LEU A 99 -9.85 12.73 -6.65
CA LEU A 99 -11.26 12.39 -6.51
C LEU A 99 -11.52 11.42 -5.35
N VAL A 100 -10.67 10.40 -5.18
CA VAL A 100 -10.75 9.47 -4.03
C VAL A 100 -10.56 10.22 -2.72
N MET A 101 -9.60 11.14 -2.65
CA MET A 101 -9.37 11.97 -1.46
C MET A 101 -10.56 12.91 -1.18
N ALA A 102 -11.17 13.50 -2.20
CA ALA A 102 -12.36 14.32 -2.04
C ALA A 102 -13.55 13.49 -1.51
N GLY A 103 -13.80 12.30 -2.08
CA GLY A 103 -14.84 11.39 -1.59
C GLY A 103 -14.60 10.95 -0.15
N LEU A 104 -13.34 10.68 0.21
CA LEU A 104 -12.96 10.39 1.59
C LEU A 104 -13.24 11.56 2.54
N MET A 105 -12.94 12.80 2.15
CA MET A 105 -13.26 13.98 2.97
C MET A 105 -14.77 14.06 3.23
N VAL A 106 -15.61 13.80 2.22
CA VAL A 106 -17.06 13.74 2.41
C VAL A 106 -17.45 12.67 3.43
N VAL A 107 -16.84 11.49 3.38
CA VAL A 107 -17.10 10.42 4.38
C VAL A 107 -16.66 10.83 5.78
N VAL A 108 -15.55 11.56 5.91
CA VAL A 108 -15.02 12.00 7.21
C VAL A 108 -15.82 13.13 7.83
N TYR A 109 -16.22 14.13 7.02
CA TYR A 109 -16.97 15.31 7.48
C TYR A 109 -18.48 15.11 7.47
N GLY A 110 -18.97 14.07 6.78
CA GLY A 110 -20.38 13.69 6.76
C GLY A 110 -20.81 12.82 7.96
N GLN A 111 -19.88 12.50 8.86
CA GLN A 111 -20.15 11.92 10.18
C GLN A 111 -20.18 12.99 11.26
#